data_AF-A0AAN0JS35-F1
#
_entry.id   AF-A0AAN0JS35-F1
#
_cell.length_a   1.000
_cell.length_b   1.000
_cell.length_c   1.000
_cell.angle_alpha   90.00
_cell.angle_beta   90.00
_cell.angle_gamma   90.00
#
_symmetry.space_group_name_H-M   'P 1'
#
loop_
_entity.id
_entity.type
_entity.pdbx_description
1 polymer ?
#
loop_
_entity_poly.entity_id
_entity_poly.type
_entity_poly.pdbx_seq_one_letter_code
_entity_poly.pdbx_strand_id
1 'polypeptide(L)'
;MCRVDLMSSSFLSSFKSDLFESPDNFALVRLQLTKSLYYKLLTLIITDEEKKQKLSTNKQLSIQLMLEHDYFHKSLFALSAEMVLFSYSSHSRVFPWILSVIDIHCYHFYKVIEVIINSGAVLPSGYCEAFEQN
;
A
#
# COMPACT_ATOMS: atom_id res chain seq x y z
N MET A 1 -14.06 12.35 -7.23
CA MET A 1 -13.75 10.92 -6.94
C MET A 1 -12.78 10.87 -5.77
N CYS A 2 -12.96 9.94 -4.83
CA CYS A 2 -12.00 9.72 -3.75
C CYS A 2 -10.70 9.13 -4.33
N ARG A 3 -9.52 9.56 -3.85
CA ARG A 3 -8.20 9.14 -4.38
C ARG A 3 -8.05 7.61 -4.42
N VAL A 4 -8.59 6.91 -3.42
CA VAL A 4 -8.57 5.45 -3.32
C VAL A 4 -9.35 4.78 -4.44
N ASP A 5 -10.44 5.38 -4.92
CA ASP A 5 -11.27 4.78 -5.97
C ASP A 5 -10.59 4.84 -7.35
N LEU A 6 -9.74 5.85 -7.59
CA LEU A 6 -8.91 5.94 -8.79
C LEU A 6 -7.87 4.80 -8.83
N MET A 7 -7.16 4.60 -7.72
CA MET A 7 -6.18 3.52 -7.57
C MET A 7 -6.85 2.14 -7.67
N SER A 8 -8.06 2.02 -7.11
CA SER A 8 -8.86 0.80 -7.16
C SER A 8 -9.28 0.41 -8.57
N SER A 9 -9.64 1.41 -9.38
CA SER A 9 -10.00 1.20 -10.78
C SER A 9 -8.81 0.70 -11.58
N SER A 10 -7.63 1.31 -11.37
CA SER A 10 -6.36 0.92 -12.02
C SER A 10 -5.91 -0.49 -11.62
N PHE A 11 -6.07 -0.83 -10.33
CA PHE A 11 -5.84 -2.18 -9.84
C PHE A 11 -6.76 -3.18 -10.52
N LEU A 12 -8.07 -2.91 -10.55
CA LEU A 12 -9.05 -3.84 -11.11
C LEU A 12 -8.92 -3.98 -12.64
N SER A 13 -8.62 -2.90 -13.37
CA SER A 13 -8.41 -2.96 -14.82
C SER A 13 -7.21 -3.84 -15.17
N SER A 14 -6.13 -3.75 -14.39
CA SER A 14 -4.92 -4.57 -14.57
C SER A 14 -5.16 -6.04 -14.25
N PHE A 15 -6.17 -6.37 -13.43
CA PHE A 15 -6.62 -7.75 -13.20
C PHE A 15 -7.48 -8.30 -14.33
N LYS A 16 -8.19 -7.42 -15.05
CA LYS A 16 -9.12 -7.81 -16.13
C LYS A 16 -8.45 -8.02 -17.47
N SER A 17 -7.29 -7.42 -17.73
CA SER A 17 -6.57 -7.63 -19.01
C SER A 17 -6.03 -9.04 -19.18
N ASP A 18 -5.86 -9.78 -18.08
CA ASP A 18 -5.10 -11.04 -18.08
C ASP A 18 -5.96 -12.32 -18.17
N LEU A 19 -7.30 -12.25 -18.14
CA LEU A 19 -8.11 -13.46 -17.94
C LEU A 19 -9.36 -13.56 -18.83
N PHE A 20 -9.53 -14.74 -19.44
CA PHE A 20 -10.65 -15.10 -20.31
C PHE A 20 -11.88 -15.71 -19.61
N GLU A 21 -11.86 -16.05 -18.32
CA GLU A 21 -13.05 -16.59 -17.62
C GLU A 21 -13.14 -16.21 -16.14
N SER A 22 -14.38 -15.96 -15.68
CA SER A 22 -14.83 -15.25 -14.45
C SER A 22 -13.86 -15.18 -13.24
N PRO A 23 -12.97 -14.18 -13.19
CA PRO A 23 -12.04 -13.90 -12.09
C PRO A 23 -12.43 -12.68 -11.26
N ASP A 24 -13.55 -12.04 -11.59
CA ASP A 24 -14.00 -10.78 -11.00
C ASP A 24 -14.13 -10.88 -9.48
N ASN A 25 -14.56 -12.03 -8.96
CA ASN A 25 -14.76 -12.19 -7.51
C ASN A 25 -13.43 -12.19 -6.74
N PHE A 26 -12.37 -12.80 -7.29
CA PHE A 26 -11.07 -12.82 -6.61
C PHE A 26 -10.39 -11.46 -6.64
N ALA A 27 -10.43 -10.76 -7.77
CA ALA A 27 -9.88 -9.42 -7.88
C ALA A 27 -10.61 -8.44 -6.95
N LEU A 28 -11.95 -8.54 -6.86
CA LEU A 28 -12.76 -7.73 -5.96
C LEU A 28 -12.47 -8.02 -4.48
N VAL A 29 -12.38 -9.29 -4.08
CA VAL A 29 -12.02 -9.66 -2.70
C VAL A 29 -10.63 -9.14 -2.35
N ARG A 30 -9.63 -9.32 -3.22
CA ARG A 30 -8.27 -8.80 -3.01
C ARG A 30 -8.25 -7.29 -2.92
N LEU A 31 -9.04 -6.60 -3.74
CA LEU A 31 -9.18 -5.15 -3.69
C LEU A 31 -9.84 -4.69 -2.37
N GLN A 32 -10.87 -5.39 -1.89
CA GLN A 32 -11.51 -5.09 -0.59
C GLN A 32 -10.53 -5.26 0.58
N LEU A 33 -9.73 -6.34 0.56
CA LEU A 33 -8.68 -6.56 1.55
C LEU A 33 -7.59 -5.49 1.47
N THR A 34 -7.19 -5.10 0.25
CA THR A 34 -6.23 -4.02 0.00
C THR A 34 -6.72 -2.70 0.58
N LYS A 35 -7.98 -2.31 0.31
CA LYS A 35 -8.59 -1.10 0.88
C LYS A 35 -8.62 -1.16 2.41
N SER A 36 -9.01 -2.31 2.95
CA SER A 36 -9.08 -2.51 4.41
C SER A 36 -7.70 -2.37 5.07
N LEU A 37 -6.66 -2.96 4.46
CA LEU A 37 -5.29 -2.87 4.94
C LEU A 37 -4.75 -1.44 4.81
N TYR A 38 -5.03 -0.77 3.70
CA TYR A 38 -4.67 0.64 3.48
C TYR A 38 -5.19 1.54 4.60
N TYR A 39 -6.49 1.46 4.95
CA TYR A 39 -7.05 2.29 6.01
C TYR A 39 -6.52 1.90 7.40
N LYS A 40 -6.21 0.62 7.64
CA LYS A 40 -5.57 0.17 8.88
C LYS A 40 -4.17 0.77 9.04
N LEU A 41 -3.35 0.72 8.00
CA LEU A 41 -1.99 1.28 8.02
C LEU A 41 -2.00 2.81 8.07
N LEU A 42 -2.94 3.46 7.37
CA LEU A 42 -3.11 4.91 7.45
C LEU A 42 -3.45 5.34 8.89
N THR A 43 -4.41 4.65 9.50
CA THR A 43 -4.78 4.90 10.91
C THR A 43 -3.60 4.66 11.85
N LEU A 44 -2.80 3.61 11.61
CA LEU A 44 -1.60 3.33 12.39
C LEU A 44 -0.59 4.49 12.33
N ILE A 45 -0.26 4.97 11.13
CA ILE A 45 0.65 6.10 10.94
C ILE A 45 0.13 7.33 11.67
N ILE A 46 -1.15 7.68 11.46
CA ILE A 46 -1.76 8.86 12.09
C ILE A 46 -1.72 8.74 13.62
N THR A 47 -2.07 7.58 14.18
CA THR A 47 -2.09 7.36 15.63
C THR A 47 -0.69 7.42 16.24
N ASP A 48 0.31 6.85 15.56
CA ASP A 48 1.70 6.90 15.99
C ASP A 48 2.24 8.34 15.95
N GLU A 49 1.90 9.08 14.91
CA GLU A 49 2.27 10.47 14.76
C GLU A 49 1.60 11.39 15.78
N GLU A 50 0.31 11.20 16.10
CA GLU A 50 -0.39 11.89 17.19
C GLU A 50 0.23 11.62 18.56
N LYS A 51 0.68 10.38 18.81
CA LYS A 51 1.41 10.04 20.04
C LYS A 51 2.73 10.79 20.09
N LYS A 52 3.49 10.80 19.00
CA LYS A 52 4.78 11.53 18.90
C LYS A 52 4.58 13.04 19.00
N GLN A 53 3.46 13.57 18.52
CA GLN A 53 3.09 14.99 18.62
C GLN A 53 2.93 15.45 20.08
N LYS A 54 2.37 14.60 20.96
CA LYS A 54 2.26 14.93 22.40
C LYS A 54 3.63 15.14 23.07
N LEU A 55 4.72 14.67 22.45
CA LEU A 55 6.08 14.85 22.94
C LEU A 55 6.85 15.99 22.26
N SER A 56 6.35 16.62 21.18
CA SER A 56 7.07 17.71 20.48
C SER A 56 6.16 18.64 19.66
N THR A 57 6.21 19.95 19.96
CA THR A 57 5.28 20.99 19.47
C THR A 57 5.45 21.36 17.98
N ASN A 58 6.57 21.02 17.34
CA ASN A 58 6.86 21.40 15.94
C ASN A 58 6.45 20.35 14.89
N LYS A 59 5.91 19.20 15.29
CA LYS A 59 5.70 18.05 14.38
C LYS A 59 4.40 18.09 13.55
N GLN A 60 3.44 18.92 13.96
CA GLN A 60 2.08 18.93 13.39
C GLN A 60 2.03 19.30 11.90
N LEU A 61 2.91 20.23 11.46
CA LEU A 61 2.97 20.65 10.05
C LEU A 61 3.44 19.52 9.12
N SER A 62 4.28 18.61 9.60
CA SER A 62 4.95 17.60 8.76
C SER A 62 4.00 16.48 8.33
N ILE A 63 3.06 16.08 9.20
CA ILE A 63 2.12 14.98 8.94
C ILE A 63 1.04 15.42 7.96
N GLN A 64 0.49 16.62 8.15
CA GLN A 64 -0.55 17.15 7.27
C GLN A 64 -0.03 17.33 5.84
N LEU A 65 1.21 17.81 5.69
CA LEU A 65 1.89 17.87 4.40
C LEU A 65 2.11 16.48 3.79
N MET A 66 2.47 15.46 4.59
CA MET A 66 2.63 14.09 4.10
C MET A 66 1.30 13.47 3.60
N LEU A 67 0.21 13.69 4.34
CA LEU A 67 -1.14 13.23 3.98
C LEU A 67 -1.73 13.99 2.78
N GLU A 68 -1.19 15.16 2.46
CA GLU A 68 -1.62 15.92 1.29
C GLU A 68 -0.97 15.41 0.00
N HIS A 69 0.19 14.75 0.10
CA HIS A 69 0.91 14.22 -1.04
C HIS A 69 0.29 12.95 -1.63
N ASP A 70 0.00 12.99 -2.93
CA ASP A 70 -0.54 11.86 -3.70
C ASP A 70 0.40 10.64 -3.71
N TYR A 71 1.71 10.88 -3.78
CA TYR A 71 2.72 9.80 -3.76
C TYR A 71 2.71 8.99 -2.46
N PHE A 72 2.37 9.61 -1.32
CA PHE A 72 2.24 8.89 -0.06
C PHE A 72 1.08 7.90 -0.13
N HIS A 73 -0.10 8.36 -0.57
CA HIS A 73 -1.28 7.51 -0.70
C HIS A 73 -1.10 6.39 -1.72
N LYS A 74 -0.51 6.71 -2.88
CA LYS A 74 -0.19 5.71 -3.91
C LYS A 74 0.77 4.65 -3.39
N SER A 75 1.84 5.06 -2.71
CA SER A 75 2.82 4.14 -2.14
C SER A 75 2.23 3.28 -1.03
N LEU A 76 1.39 3.87 -0.16
CA LEU A 76 0.69 3.14 0.91
C LEU A 76 -0.32 2.13 0.36
N PHE A 77 -1.06 2.51 -0.68
CA PHE A 77 -2.00 1.62 -1.36
C PHE A 77 -1.27 0.48 -2.07
N ALA A 78 -0.18 0.78 -2.79
CA ALA A 78 0.66 -0.23 -3.44
C ALA A 78 1.23 -1.21 -2.41
N LEU A 79 1.68 -0.72 -1.25
CA LEU A 79 2.21 -1.58 -0.19
C LEU A 79 1.13 -2.51 0.35
N SER A 80 -0.07 -1.97 0.58
CA SER A 80 -1.23 -2.74 1.04
C SER A 80 -1.62 -3.82 0.03
N ALA A 81 -1.60 -3.49 -1.26
CA ALA A 81 -1.90 -4.43 -2.33
C ALA A 81 -0.83 -5.52 -2.40
N GLU A 82 0.45 -5.16 -2.35
CA GLU A 82 1.57 -6.10 -2.39
C GLU A 82 1.49 -7.12 -1.26
N MET A 83 1.23 -6.67 -0.02
CA MET A 83 1.08 -7.59 1.12
C MET A 83 -0.09 -8.55 0.94
N VAL A 84 -1.22 -8.09 0.37
CA VAL A 84 -2.35 -8.96 0.06
C VAL A 84 -1.99 -9.93 -1.07
N LEU A 85 -1.33 -9.50 -2.14
CA LEU A 85 -0.93 -10.39 -3.24
C LEU A 85 0.07 -11.46 -2.79
N PHE A 86 1.04 -11.04 -1.98
CA PHE A 86 2.06 -11.90 -1.38
C PHE A 86 1.44 -12.97 -0.47
N SER A 87 0.51 -12.58 0.41
CA SER A 87 -0.15 -13.51 1.36
C SER A 87 -1.01 -14.58 0.68
N TYR A 88 -1.42 -14.35 -0.57
CA TYR A 88 -2.20 -15.30 -1.36
C TYR A 88 -1.33 -16.08 -2.37
N SER A 89 -0.01 -16.11 -2.17
CA SER A 89 0.98 -16.86 -2.97
C SER A 89 0.76 -16.75 -4.48
N SER A 90 0.42 -15.55 -4.94
CA SER A 90 0.12 -15.30 -6.36
C SER A 90 1.41 -15.16 -7.15
N HIS A 91 2.02 -16.30 -7.53
CA HIS A 91 3.29 -16.38 -8.25
C HIS A 91 3.33 -15.59 -9.57
N SER A 92 2.18 -15.23 -10.16
CA SER A 92 2.10 -14.45 -11.40
C SER A 92 2.16 -12.93 -11.20
N ARG A 93 2.01 -12.43 -9.96
CA ARG A 93 1.92 -11.00 -9.64
C ARG A 93 2.77 -10.71 -8.41
N VAL A 94 4.07 -10.87 -8.61
CA VAL A 94 5.11 -10.53 -7.65
C VAL A 94 5.62 -9.12 -7.89
N PHE A 95 6.24 -8.53 -6.88
CA PHE A 95 6.99 -7.29 -7.03
C PHE A 95 7.91 -7.33 -8.27
N PRO A 96 8.01 -6.26 -9.09
CA PRO A 96 7.47 -4.91 -8.91
C PRO A 96 6.13 -4.65 -9.63
N TRP A 97 5.31 -5.68 -9.89
CA TRP A 97 4.07 -5.55 -10.68
C TRP A 97 3.16 -4.41 -10.19
N ILE A 98 2.94 -4.33 -8.88
CA ILE A 98 2.05 -3.32 -8.29
C ILE A 98 2.54 -1.88 -8.49
N LEU A 99 3.85 -1.67 -8.59
CA LEU A 99 4.42 -0.34 -8.82
C LEU A 99 4.06 0.18 -10.20
N SER A 100 4.04 -0.72 -11.19
CA SER A 100 3.64 -0.41 -12.56
C SER A 100 2.14 -0.13 -12.65
N VAL A 101 1.32 -0.85 -11.89
CA VAL A 101 -0.15 -0.67 -11.87
C VAL A 101 -0.57 0.66 -11.25
N ILE A 102 0.15 1.11 -10.21
CA ILE A 102 -0.18 2.33 -9.46
C ILE A 102 0.63 3.54 -9.96
N ASP A 103 1.53 3.33 -10.92
CA ASP A 103 2.41 4.34 -11.52
C ASP A 103 3.22 5.09 -10.45
N ILE A 104 4.03 4.33 -9.70
CA ILE A 104 4.94 4.89 -8.69
C ILE A 104 6.37 4.39 -8.85
N HIS A 105 7.31 5.27 -8.53
CA HIS A 105 8.72 4.92 -8.49
C HIS A 105 9.09 4.17 -7.21
N CYS A 106 10.01 3.20 -7.29
CA CYS A 106 10.47 2.39 -6.16
C CYS A 106 10.95 3.25 -4.98
N TYR A 107 11.59 4.39 -5.26
CA TYR A 107 12.03 5.35 -4.24
C TYR A 107 10.91 5.78 -3.27
N HIS A 108 9.73 6.14 -3.81
CA HIS A 108 8.61 6.56 -2.99
C HIS A 108 8.01 5.39 -2.19
N PHE A 109 8.01 4.21 -2.80
CA PHE A 109 7.56 2.97 -2.18
C PHE A 109 8.41 2.59 -0.96
N TYR A 110 9.74 2.57 -1.09
CA TYR A 110 10.67 2.29 0.01
C TYR A 110 10.53 3.28 1.16
N LYS A 111 10.34 4.58 0.85
CA LYS A 111 10.14 5.62 1.86
C LYS A 111 8.90 5.35 2.72
N VAL A 112 7.82 4.83 2.14
CA VAL A 112 6.62 4.48 2.91
C VAL A 112 6.82 3.21 3.72
N ILE A 113 7.56 2.22 3.22
CA ILE A 113 7.93 1.03 4.01
C ILE A 113 8.67 1.44 5.29
N GLU A 114 9.65 2.34 5.17
CA GLU A 114 10.41 2.85 6.32
C GLU A 114 9.49 3.51 7.36
N VAL A 115 8.58 4.38 6.91
CA VAL A 115 7.59 5.02 7.79
C VAL A 115 6.71 3.99 8.49
N ILE A 116 6.24 2.98 7.77
CA ILE A 116 5.35 1.93 8.29
C ILE A 116 6.03 1.07 9.36
N ILE A 117 7.28 0.67 9.12
CA ILE A 117 8.08 -0.07 10.10
C ILE A 117 8.34 0.80 11.35
N ASN A 118 8.70 2.07 11.15
CA ASN A 118 8.95 3.01 12.24
C ASN A 118 7.68 3.37 13.06
N SER A 119 6.49 3.18 12.48
CA SER A 119 5.21 3.31 13.16
C SER A 119 4.74 2.02 13.84
N GLY A 120 5.56 0.96 13.81
CA GLY A 120 5.31 -0.29 14.53
C GLY A 120 4.44 -1.31 13.79
N ALA A 121 4.31 -1.18 12.46
CA ALA A 121 3.65 -2.21 11.68
C ALA A 121 4.52 -3.46 11.58
N VAL A 122 3.90 -4.63 11.71
CA VAL A 122 4.54 -5.91 11.45
C VAL A 122 4.21 -6.31 10.01
N LEU A 123 5.23 -6.33 9.16
CA LEU A 123 5.10 -6.88 7.81
C LEU A 123 5.06 -8.42 7.88
N PRO A 124 4.43 -9.11 6.92
CA PRO A 124 4.42 -10.57 6.87
C PRO A 124 5.84 -11.14 6.97
N SER A 125 6.01 -12.24 7.71
CA SER A 125 7.30 -12.94 7.81
C SER A 125 7.79 -13.35 6.42
N GLY A 126 9.05 -13.03 6.10
CA GLY A 126 9.64 -13.29 4.78
C GLY A 126 9.33 -12.22 3.71
N TYR A 127 8.56 -11.17 4.02
CA TYR A 127 8.26 -10.09 3.06
C TYR A 127 9.52 -9.33 2.64
N CYS A 128 10.40 -9.00 3.60
CA CYS A 128 11.67 -8.34 3.29
C CYS A 128 12.60 -9.26 2.46
N GLU A 129 12.64 -10.55 2.77
CA GLU A 129 13.43 -11.55 2.06
C GLU A 129 12.92 -11.77 0.62
N ALA A 130 11.62 -11.64 0.40
CA ALA A 130 11.01 -11.74 -0.92
C ALA A 130 11.40 -10.60 -1.87
N PHE A 131 11.87 -9.46 -1.36
CA PHE A 131 12.46 -8.40 -2.20
C PHE A 131 13.86 -8.75 -2.71
N GLU A 132 14.62 -9.61 -2.01
CA GLU A 132 15.97 -10.00 -2.41
C GLU A 132 15.96 -11.13 -3.46
N GLN A 133 14.84 -11.82 -3.61
CA GLN A 133 14.68 -12.97 -4.51
C GLN A 133 14.06 -12.63 -5.88
N ASN A 134 13.68 -11.37 -6.11
CA ASN A 134 13.13 -10.86 -7.39
C ASN A 134 14.08 -9.83 -8.00
#